data_AF-A0A7W9W588-F1
#
_entry.id   AF-A0A7W9W588-F1
#
_cell.length_a   1.000
_cell.length_b   1.000
_cell.length_c   1.000
_cell.angle_alpha   90.00
_cell.angle_beta   90.00
_cell.angle_gamma   90.00
#
_symmetry.space_group_name_H-M   'P 1'
#
loop_
_entity.id
_entity.type
_entity.pdbx_description
1 polymer ?
#
loop_
_entity_poly.entity_id
_entity_poly.type
_entity_poly.pdbx_seq_one_letter_code
_entity_poly.pdbx_strand_id
1 'polypeptide(L)'
;MRSTDRELLKQAELNSDEIKRLYSQLDTLHGYERTGVIETLVGSPNCPPDIYTALFPLAPNQGLLNPAWPLFLIEGQFLHELDRAFIATCLRHGNTTSTFLEALTSHPVGWIARAARQHVTLVGEASADWEQELLDDFTTRLWRDSSLVWVMRAGALPDAINRRLPYPLQPQPLLPEGERQKVLEKIAGQRGTSLATVLAIAHMQNPLQKWAEHPHWERRFALALNPTIKLMKKRLQQDGHVWVRAAARGSEGIL
;
A
#
# COMPACT_ATOMS: atom_id res chain seq x y z
N MET A 1 -24.46 7.74 13.49
CA MET A 1 -24.04 6.36 13.18
C MET A 1 -25.29 5.60 12.77
N ARG A 2 -25.33 5.05 11.56
CA ARG A 2 -26.48 4.26 11.08
C ARG A 2 -26.47 2.91 11.82
N SER A 3 -27.61 2.22 11.97
CA SER A 3 -27.63 0.94 12.71
C SER A 3 -26.70 -0.11 12.10
N THR A 4 -26.48 -0.05 10.79
CA THR A 4 -25.53 -0.86 10.03
C THR A 4 -24.07 -0.66 10.49
N ASP A 5 -23.69 0.56 10.90
CA ASP A 5 -22.33 0.85 11.38
C ASP A 5 -22.09 0.23 12.77
N ARG A 6 -23.14 0.09 13.60
CA ARG A 6 -23.07 -0.56 14.92
C ARG A 6 -22.97 -2.09 14.83
N GLU A 7 -23.65 -2.70 13.86
CA GLU A 7 -23.56 -4.14 13.61
C GLU A 7 -22.18 -4.54 13.08
N LEU A 8 -21.63 -3.77 12.14
CA LEU A 8 -20.27 -4.00 11.62
C LEU A 8 -19.19 -3.85 12.70
N LEU A 9 -19.35 -2.88 13.62
CA LEU A 9 -18.45 -2.74 14.78
C LEU A 9 -18.58 -3.91 15.77
N LYS A 10 -19.81 -4.38 16.04
CA LYS A 10 -20.03 -5.57 16.88
C LYS A 10 -19.48 -6.86 16.26
N GLN A 11 -19.60 -7.04 14.94
CA GLN A 11 -19.00 -8.18 14.23
C GLN A 11 -17.46 -8.11 14.24
N ALA A 12 -16.88 -6.91 14.08
CA ALA A 12 -15.44 -6.72 14.21
C ALA A 12 -14.93 -6.99 15.65
N GLU A 13 -15.71 -6.65 16.68
CA GLU A 13 -15.40 -6.98 18.08
C GLU A 13 -15.52 -8.48 18.38
N LEU A 14 -16.56 -9.14 17.87
CA LEU A 14 -16.76 -10.60 17.96
C LEU A 14 -15.62 -11.37 17.28
N ASN A 15 -15.19 -10.93 16.10
CA ASN A 15 -14.02 -11.49 15.42
C ASN A 15 -12.75 -11.30 16.27
N SER A 16 -12.66 -10.23 17.07
CA SER A 16 -11.49 -10.00 17.92
C SER A 16 -11.38 -11.02 19.07
N ASP A 17 -12.50 -11.49 19.64
CA ASP A 17 -12.48 -12.44 20.76
C ASP A 17 -12.20 -13.87 20.30
N GLU A 18 -12.71 -14.26 19.13
CA GLU A 18 -12.37 -15.54 18.50
C GLU A 18 -10.91 -15.56 18.07
N ILE A 19 -10.41 -14.47 17.49
CA ILE A 19 -8.98 -14.29 17.18
C ILE A 19 -8.12 -14.37 18.45
N LYS A 20 -8.51 -13.69 19.54
CA LYS A 20 -7.80 -13.79 20.83
C LYS A 20 -7.82 -15.20 21.39
N ARG A 21 -8.94 -15.93 21.24
CA ARG A 21 -9.05 -17.33 21.64
C ARG A 21 -8.14 -18.24 20.80
N LEU A 22 -8.09 -18.04 19.50
CA LEU A 22 -7.17 -18.77 18.62
C LEU A 22 -5.72 -18.47 18.98
N TYR A 23 -5.39 -17.21 19.26
CA TYR A 23 -4.06 -16.83 19.72
C TYR A 23 -3.70 -17.44 21.07
N SER A 24 -4.62 -17.46 22.04
CA SER A 24 -4.35 -18.09 23.33
C SER A 24 -4.18 -19.61 23.20
N GLN A 25 -4.90 -20.25 22.30
CA GLN A 25 -4.69 -21.66 21.95
C GLN A 25 -3.34 -21.88 21.27
N LEU A 26 -2.93 -21.00 20.35
CA LEU A 26 -1.61 -21.06 19.72
C LEU A 26 -0.46 -20.85 20.72
N ASP A 27 -0.65 -19.97 21.71
CA ASP A 27 0.35 -19.73 22.76
C ASP A 27 0.54 -20.95 23.70
N THR A 28 -0.43 -21.87 23.75
CA THR A 28 -0.28 -23.15 24.49
C THR A 28 0.51 -24.22 23.75
N LEU A 29 0.80 -24.04 22.45
CA LEU A 29 1.62 -24.94 21.66
C LEU A 29 3.11 -24.69 21.95
N HIS A 30 3.55 -25.06 23.16
CA HIS A 30 4.96 -24.97 23.56
C HIS A 30 5.85 -25.81 22.63
N GLY A 31 6.73 -25.14 21.86
CA GLY A 31 7.81 -25.77 21.10
C GLY A 31 7.77 -25.57 19.59
N TYR A 32 6.65 -25.10 19.02
CA TYR A 32 6.59 -24.72 17.60
C TYR A 32 6.82 -23.22 17.43
N GLU A 33 7.58 -22.83 16.40
CA GLU A 33 7.61 -21.42 15.99
C GLU A 33 6.21 -21.02 15.52
N ARG A 34 5.55 -20.13 16.28
CA ARG A 34 4.19 -19.62 16.02
C ARG A 34 3.96 -19.23 14.56
N THR A 35 4.99 -18.68 13.91
CA THR A 35 4.99 -18.36 12.48
C THR A 35 4.71 -19.59 11.61
N GLY A 36 5.40 -20.70 11.82
CA GLY A 36 5.24 -21.92 11.00
C GLY A 36 3.85 -22.55 11.12
N VAL A 37 3.24 -22.49 12.31
CA VAL A 37 1.85 -22.98 12.51
C VAL A 37 0.86 -22.11 11.73
N ILE A 38 0.99 -20.79 11.82
CA ILE A 38 0.11 -19.85 11.09
C ILE A 38 0.27 -20.04 9.59
N GLU A 39 1.51 -20.11 9.09
CA GLU A 39 1.82 -20.36 7.69
C GLU A 39 1.20 -21.68 7.19
N THR A 40 1.29 -22.76 7.99
CA THR A 40 0.69 -24.07 7.68
C THR A 40 -0.83 -24.01 7.64
N LEU A 41 -1.45 -23.36 8.62
CA LEU A 41 -2.91 -23.20 8.67
C LEU A 41 -3.41 -22.39 7.49
N VAL A 42 -2.81 -21.22 7.25
CA VAL A 42 -3.23 -20.30 6.18
C VAL A 42 -2.97 -20.89 4.79
N GLY A 43 -1.93 -21.72 4.61
CA GLY A 43 -1.66 -22.42 3.36
C GLY A 43 -2.49 -23.69 3.14
N SER A 44 -3.23 -24.17 4.15
CA SER A 44 -4.00 -25.41 4.06
C SER A 44 -5.27 -25.23 3.20
N PRO A 45 -5.54 -26.11 2.20
CA PRO A 45 -6.80 -26.08 1.44
C PRO A 45 -8.05 -26.22 2.32
N ASN A 46 -7.90 -26.81 3.51
CA ASN A 46 -9.00 -27.06 4.44
C ASN A 46 -9.12 -25.95 5.50
N CYS A 47 -8.40 -24.83 5.35
CA CYS A 47 -8.51 -23.70 6.27
C CYS A 47 -9.90 -23.07 6.16
N PRO A 48 -10.69 -23.02 7.25
CA PRO A 48 -11.99 -22.35 7.23
C PRO A 48 -11.85 -20.87 6.80
N PRO A 49 -12.79 -20.31 6.00
CA PRO A 49 -12.66 -18.95 5.46
C PRO A 49 -12.50 -17.85 6.51
N ASP A 50 -13.16 -17.99 7.65
CA ASP A 50 -13.07 -17.11 8.82
C ASP A 50 -11.68 -17.13 9.46
N ILE A 51 -11.14 -18.33 9.70
CA ILE A 51 -9.77 -18.53 10.22
C ILE A 51 -8.73 -18.02 9.21
N TYR A 52 -8.93 -18.33 7.92
CA TYR A 52 -8.08 -17.88 6.84
C TYR A 52 -8.02 -16.35 6.82
N THR A 53 -9.17 -15.67 6.82
CA THR A 53 -9.25 -14.20 6.76
C THR A 53 -8.60 -13.56 7.98
N ALA A 54 -8.82 -14.14 9.16
CA ALA A 54 -8.23 -13.67 10.43
C ALA A 54 -6.70 -13.79 10.47
N LEU A 55 -6.14 -14.89 9.95
CA LEU A 55 -4.71 -15.17 10.01
C LEU A 55 -3.92 -14.70 8.79
N PHE A 56 -4.59 -14.42 7.66
CA PHE A 56 -3.95 -13.98 6.42
C PHE A 56 -2.99 -12.80 6.58
N PRO A 57 -3.30 -11.72 7.35
CA PRO A 57 -2.37 -10.60 7.52
C PRO A 57 -1.01 -11.00 8.09
N LEU A 58 -0.93 -12.15 8.77
CA LEU A 58 0.28 -12.66 9.41
C LEU A 58 1.11 -13.55 8.47
N ALA A 59 0.46 -14.23 7.52
CA ALA A 59 1.09 -15.13 6.55
C ALA A 59 0.53 -14.94 5.12
N PRO A 60 0.59 -13.71 4.57
CA PRO A 60 -0.09 -13.39 3.30
C PRO A 60 0.48 -14.16 2.11
N ASN A 61 1.78 -14.47 2.13
CA ASN A 61 2.40 -15.25 1.05
C ASN A 61 1.81 -16.67 0.99
N GLN A 62 1.70 -17.35 2.13
CA GLN A 62 1.10 -18.68 2.20
C GLN A 62 -0.39 -18.65 1.88
N GLY A 63 -1.09 -17.58 2.28
CA GLY A 63 -2.50 -17.42 1.95
C GLY A 63 -2.74 -17.29 0.46
N LEU A 64 -1.97 -16.42 -0.21
CA LEU A 64 -2.05 -16.25 -1.67
C LEU A 64 -1.66 -17.52 -2.45
N LEU A 65 -0.90 -18.42 -1.83
CA LEU A 65 -0.53 -19.72 -2.39
C LEU A 65 -1.51 -20.84 -1.99
N ASN A 66 -2.54 -20.55 -1.20
CA ASN A 66 -3.53 -21.54 -0.78
C ASN A 66 -4.31 -22.05 -2.00
N PRO A 67 -4.32 -23.36 -2.29
CA PRO A 67 -5.01 -23.89 -3.47
C PRO A 67 -6.53 -23.77 -3.42
N ALA A 68 -7.12 -23.52 -2.24
CA ALA A 68 -8.55 -23.22 -2.10
C ALA A 68 -8.89 -21.76 -2.45
N TRP A 69 -7.89 -20.89 -2.60
CA TRP A 69 -8.09 -19.47 -2.89
C TRP A 69 -9.01 -19.20 -4.10
N PRO A 70 -8.84 -19.86 -5.27
CA PRO A 70 -9.76 -19.64 -6.40
C PRO A 70 -11.21 -20.03 -6.09
N LEU A 71 -11.43 -21.04 -5.23
CA LEU A 71 -12.77 -21.47 -4.86
C LEU A 71 -13.49 -20.40 -4.04
N PHE A 72 -12.79 -19.78 -3.07
CA PHE A 72 -13.35 -18.67 -2.30
C PHE A 72 -13.81 -17.52 -3.20
N LEU A 73 -13.08 -17.24 -4.29
CA LEU A 73 -13.44 -16.16 -5.21
C LEU A 73 -14.66 -16.48 -6.08
N ILE A 74 -14.83 -17.76 -6.46
CA ILE A 74 -15.97 -18.20 -7.27
C ILE A 74 -17.26 -18.18 -6.46
N GLU A 75 -17.20 -18.42 -5.15
CA GLU A 75 -18.36 -18.43 -4.26
C GLU A 75 -19.01 -17.03 -4.08
N GLY A 76 -18.46 -15.98 -4.70
CA GLY A 76 -19.10 -14.68 -4.97
C GLY A 76 -19.33 -13.78 -3.76
N GLN A 77 -19.76 -14.34 -2.63
CA GLN A 77 -19.99 -13.63 -1.37
C GLN A 77 -18.68 -13.23 -0.70
N PHE A 78 -17.66 -14.09 -0.79
CA PHE A 78 -16.38 -13.90 -0.12
C PHE A 78 -15.73 -12.54 -0.45
N LEU A 79 -15.69 -12.15 -1.73
CA LEU A 79 -15.11 -10.86 -2.16
C LEU A 79 -15.78 -9.64 -1.52
N HIS A 80 -17.10 -9.71 -1.27
CA HIS A 80 -17.87 -8.63 -0.65
C HIS A 80 -17.71 -8.58 0.87
N GLU A 81 -17.32 -9.70 1.47
CA GLU A 81 -17.09 -9.85 2.91
C GLU A 81 -15.65 -9.50 3.31
N LEU A 82 -14.72 -9.55 2.36
CA LEU A 82 -13.33 -9.15 2.61
C LEU A 82 -13.24 -7.69 3.05
N ASP A 83 -12.62 -7.48 4.21
CA ASP A 83 -12.36 -6.14 4.68
C ASP A 83 -11.30 -5.43 3.81
N ARG A 84 -11.28 -4.10 3.90
CA ARG A 84 -10.37 -3.28 3.08
C ARG A 84 -8.90 -3.47 3.45
N ALA A 85 -8.59 -3.86 4.68
CA ALA A 85 -7.22 -4.08 5.14
C ALA A 85 -6.66 -5.39 4.58
N PHE A 86 -7.49 -6.43 4.50
CA PHE A 86 -7.19 -7.69 3.82
C PHE A 86 -6.91 -7.44 2.33
N ILE A 87 -7.81 -6.73 1.64
CA ILE A 87 -7.64 -6.41 0.21
C ILE A 87 -6.38 -5.59 -0.01
N ALA A 88 -6.14 -4.57 0.83
CA ALA A 88 -4.91 -3.79 0.78
C ALA A 88 -3.67 -4.67 0.98
N THR A 89 -3.74 -5.66 1.87
CA THR A 89 -2.65 -6.60 2.10
C THR A 89 -2.36 -7.36 0.83
N CYS A 90 -3.37 -8.01 0.23
CA CYS A 90 -3.19 -8.71 -1.06
C CYS A 90 -2.54 -7.81 -2.11
N LEU A 91 -3.09 -6.61 -2.35
CA LEU A 91 -2.56 -5.67 -3.36
C LEU A 91 -1.11 -5.20 -3.14
N ARG A 92 -0.52 -5.45 -1.94
CA ARG A 92 0.90 -5.20 -1.66
C ARG A 92 1.81 -6.37 -2.02
N HIS A 93 1.28 -7.57 -2.24
CA HIS A 93 2.07 -8.76 -2.51
C HIS A 93 2.10 -9.08 -3.99
N GLY A 94 3.30 -9.13 -4.58
CA GLY A 94 3.49 -9.47 -5.99
C GLY A 94 2.98 -10.86 -6.40
N ASN A 95 2.71 -11.75 -5.43
CA ASN A 95 2.17 -13.09 -5.68
C ASN A 95 0.63 -13.13 -5.76
N THR A 96 -0.04 -11.98 -5.70
CA THR A 96 -1.50 -11.94 -5.81
C THR A 96 -1.94 -12.45 -7.18
N THR A 97 -2.86 -13.41 -7.15
CA THR A 97 -3.37 -14.10 -8.35
C THR A 97 -4.09 -13.14 -9.30
N SER A 98 -3.94 -13.34 -10.61
CA SER A 98 -4.63 -12.55 -11.63
C SER A 98 -6.15 -12.58 -11.48
N THR A 99 -6.75 -13.75 -11.22
CA THR A 99 -8.21 -13.90 -11.03
C THR A 99 -8.77 -12.99 -9.93
N PHE A 100 -8.07 -12.89 -8.79
CA PHE A 100 -8.45 -11.97 -7.73
C PHE A 100 -8.36 -10.51 -8.17
N LEU A 101 -7.26 -10.15 -8.82
CA LEU A 101 -7.01 -8.78 -9.27
C LEU A 101 -8.04 -8.35 -10.33
N GLU A 102 -8.37 -9.24 -11.26
CA GLU A 102 -9.42 -9.05 -12.27
C GLU A 102 -10.76 -8.74 -11.62
N ALA A 103 -11.17 -9.53 -10.61
CA ALA A 103 -12.39 -9.27 -9.84
C ALA A 103 -12.35 -7.90 -9.15
N LEU A 104 -11.20 -7.51 -8.60
CA LEU A 104 -11.03 -6.22 -7.95
C LEU A 104 -11.05 -5.03 -8.91
N THR A 105 -10.79 -5.20 -10.22
CA THR A 105 -10.79 -4.06 -11.18
C THR A 105 -12.14 -3.35 -11.29
N SER A 106 -13.23 -4.04 -10.91
CA SER A 106 -14.60 -3.51 -10.89
C SER A 106 -15.09 -3.18 -9.47
N HIS A 107 -14.21 -3.19 -8.48
CA HIS A 107 -14.57 -2.96 -7.08
C HIS A 107 -15.14 -1.53 -6.87
N PRO A 108 -16.21 -1.35 -6.06
CA PRO A 108 -16.88 -0.06 -5.89
C PRO A 108 -16.00 1.02 -5.24
N VAL A 109 -15.00 0.60 -4.46
CA VAL A 109 -14.01 1.51 -3.89
C VAL A 109 -12.92 1.80 -4.94
N GLY A 110 -12.94 3.01 -5.51
CA GLY A 110 -12.12 3.36 -6.66
C GLY A 110 -10.60 3.20 -6.50
N TRP A 111 -10.04 3.35 -5.29
CA TRP A 111 -8.60 3.14 -5.08
C TRP A 111 -8.22 1.65 -5.15
N ILE A 112 -9.10 0.74 -4.72
CA ILE A 112 -8.90 -0.72 -4.81
C ILE A 112 -8.87 -1.14 -6.28
N ALA A 113 -9.90 -0.75 -7.03
CA ALA A 113 -9.99 -1.05 -8.46
C ALA A 113 -8.80 -0.53 -9.26
N ARG A 114 -8.31 0.65 -8.90
CA ARG A 114 -7.11 1.23 -9.50
C ARG A 114 -5.85 0.45 -9.15
N ALA A 115 -5.61 0.20 -7.87
CA ALA A 115 -4.43 -0.55 -7.43
C ALA A 115 -4.38 -1.96 -8.05
N ALA A 116 -5.54 -2.62 -8.22
CA ALA A 116 -5.64 -3.89 -8.91
C ALA A 116 -5.22 -3.80 -10.39
N ARG A 117 -5.76 -2.82 -11.14
CA ARG A 117 -5.36 -2.55 -12.55
C ARG A 117 -3.89 -2.22 -12.72
N GLN A 118 -3.24 -1.79 -11.65
CA GLN A 118 -1.86 -1.34 -11.60
C GLN A 118 -0.93 -2.38 -10.96
N HIS A 119 -1.43 -3.59 -10.70
CA HIS A 119 -0.67 -4.63 -10.04
C HIS A 119 0.27 -5.36 -11.01
N VAL A 120 1.49 -5.64 -10.57
CA VAL A 120 2.57 -6.24 -11.39
C VAL A 120 2.15 -7.56 -12.05
N THR A 121 1.31 -8.37 -11.39
CA THR A 121 0.77 -9.62 -11.96
C THR A 121 -0.10 -9.38 -13.21
N LEU A 122 -0.85 -8.27 -13.26
CA LEU A 122 -1.73 -7.97 -14.41
C LEU A 122 -1.01 -7.19 -15.51
N VAL A 123 -0.24 -6.16 -15.14
CA VAL A 123 0.37 -5.25 -16.13
C VAL A 123 1.82 -5.58 -16.45
N GLY A 124 2.44 -6.51 -15.72
CA GLY A 124 3.87 -6.79 -15.81
C GLY A 124 4.72 -5.78 -15.03
N GLU A 125 6.03 -5.85 -15.27
CA GLU A 125 7.00 -4.90 -14.73
C GLU A 125 6.97 -3.57 -15.49
N ALA A 126 7.47 -2.52 -14.86
CA ALA A 126 7.42 -1.18 -15.43
C ALA A 126 8.30 -1.12 -16.68
N SER A 127 7.87 -0.35 -17.68
CA SER A 127 8.68 -0.12 -18.87
C SER A 127 9.98 0.63 -18.53
N ALA A 128 10.90 0.73 -19.50
CA ALA A 128 12.07 1.60 -19.35
C ALA A 128 11.67 3.08 -19.18
N ASP A 129 10.49 3.47 -19.68
CA ASP A 129 9.95 4.82 -19.66
C ASP A 129 8.93 5.04 -18.51
N TRP A 130 8.96 4.20 -17.47
CA TRP A 130 7.97 4.22 -16.40
C TRP A 130 7.83 5.57 -15.69
N GLU A 131 8.90 6.36 -15.64
CA GLU A 131 8.88 7.71 -15.05
C GLU A 131 7.98 8.65 -15.85
N GLN A 132 8.03 8.56 -17.18
CA GLN A 132 7.19 9.34 -18.08
C GLN A 132 5.73 8.94 -17.92
N GLU A 133 5.45 7.63 -17.96
CA GLU A 133 4.09 7.08 -17.77
C GLU A 133 3.50 7.49 -16.42
N LEU A 134 4.34 7.43 -15.38
CA LEU A 134 3.95 7.83 -14.03
C LEU A 134 3.66 9.32 -13.96
N LEU A 135 4.52 10.17 -14.54
CA LEU A 135 4.27 11.61 -14.61
C LEU A 135 2.94 11.88 -15.30
N ASP A 136 2.65 11.22 -16.42
CA ASP A 136 1.39 11.38 -17.15
C ASP A 136 0.17 10.95 -16.28
N ASP A 137 0.33 9.90 -15.46
CA ASP A 137 -0.67 9.48 -14.47
C ASP A 137 -0.86 10.51 -13.33
N PHE A 138 0.23 11.04 -12.78
CA PHE A 138 0.21 12.06 -11.73
C PHE A 138 -0.37 13.38 -12.24
N THR A 139 0.04 13.81 -13.42
CA THR A 139 -0.43 15.04 -14.05
C THR A 139 -1.95 14.95 -14.26
N THR A 140 -2.48 13.86 -14.81
CA THR A 140 -3.93 13.77 -15.02
C THR A 140 -4.76 13.79 -13.71
N ARG A 141 -4.17 13.46 -12.55
CA ARG A 141 -4.92 13.18 -11.31
C ARG A 141 -4.69 14.18 -10.17
N LEU A 142 -3.51 14.77 -10.04
CA LEU A 142 -3.05 15.30 -8.75
C LEU A 142 -2.80 16.82 -8.73
N TRP A 143 -3.15 17.52 -9.81
CA TRP A 143 -2.99 18.98 -9.92
C TRP A 143 -3.90 19.83 -9.04
N ARG A 144 -4.87 19.24 -8.33
CA ARG A 144 -5.85 20.01 -7.53
C ARG A 144 -5.43 20.26 -6.08
N ASP A 145 -4.16 20.03 -5.72
CA ASP A 145 -3.69 20.18 -4.34
C ASP A 145 -2.96 21.51 -4.09
N SER A 146 -3.56 22.36 -3.27
CA SER A 146 -2.97 23.61 -2.79
C SER A 146 -1.72 23.39 -1.93
N SER A 147 -1.49 22.17 -1.43
CA SER A 147 -0.31 21.82 -0.62
C SER A 147 0.98 21.74 -1.45
N LEU A 148 0.91 21.71 -2.78
CA LEU A 148 2.09 21.69 -3.66
C LEU A 148 3.00 22.90 -3.48
N VAL A 149 2.42 24.07 -3.17
CA VAL A 149 3.19 25.30 -2.89
C VAL A 149 4.11 25.10 -1.69
N TRP A 150 3.66 24.37 -0.67
CA TRP A 150 4.44 24.12 0.54
C TRP A 150 5.58 23.12 0.30
N VAL A 151 5.33 22.09 -0.54
CA VAL A 151 6.38 21.15 -0.96
C VAL A 151 7.45 21.85 -1.80
N MET A 152 7.04 22.74 -2.70
CA MET A 152 7.99 23.56 -3.46
C MET A 152 8.85 24.44 -2.54
N ARG A 153 8.23 25.13 -1.57
CA ARG A 153 8.97 25.94 -0.60
C ARG A 153 9.90 25.12 0.30
N ALA A 154 9.59 23.83 0.50
CA ALA A 154 10.47 22.89 1.18
C ALA A 154 11.63 22.39 0.30
N GLY A 155 11.69 22.77 -0.99
CA GLY A 155 12.71 22.30 -1.93
C GLY A 155 12.51 20.85 -2.39
N ALA A 156 11.31 20.31 -2.21
CA ALA A 156 10.98 18.89 -2.44
C ALA A 156 10.19 18.66 -3.73
N LEU A 157 10.07 19.67 -4.60
CA LEU A 157 9.42 19.54 -5.91
C LEU A 157 10.49 19.41 -7.00
N PRO A 158 10.64 18.24 -7.64
CA PRO A 158 11.56 18.06 -8.76
C PRO A 158 11.25 19.04 -9.91
N ASP A 159 12.30 19.61 -10.50
CA ASP A 159 12.18 20.57 -11.62
C ASP A 159 11.39 19.99 -12.81
N ALA A 160 11.58 18.70 -13.10
CA ALA A 160 10.86 18.01 -14.16
C ALA A 160 9.33 18.03 -13.95
N ILE A 161 8.88 17.93 -12.69
CA ILE A 161 7.46 18.03 -12.33
C ILE A 161 7.01 19.49 -12.43
N ASN A 162 7.81 20.43 -11.93
CA ASN A 162 7.45 21.86 -11.96
C ASN A 162 7.24 22.37 -13.40
N ARG A 163 8.07 21.94 -14.36
CA ARG A 163 7.96 22.32 -15.78
C ARG A 163 6.72 21.80 -16.47
N ARG A 164 6.07 20.75 -15.94
CA ARG A 164 4.87 20.14 -16.52
C ARG A 164 3.57 20.61 -15.89
N LEU A 165 3.66 21.45 -14.86
CA LEU A 165 2.48 22.08 -14.29
C LEU A 165 1.80 22.96 -15.35
N PRO A 166 0.45 22.99 -15.43
CA PRO A 166 -0.27 23.91 -16.30
C PRO A 166 0.13 25.38 -16.08
N TYR A 167 0.51 25.68 -14.84
CA TYR A 167 1.08 26.95 -14.42
C TYR A 167 2.33 26.63 -13.59
N PRO A 168 3.53 26.66 -14.19
CA PRO A 168 4.78 26.46 -13.47
C PRO A 168 4.83 27.39 -12.26
N LEU A 169 5.09 26.82 -11.09
CA LEU A 169 5.17 27.62 -9.89
C LEU A 169 6.44 28.46 -9.96
N GLN A 170 6.31 29.76 -9.72
CA GLN A 170 7.48 30.63 -9.66
C GLN A 170 8.37 30.22 -8.48
N PRO A 171 9.70 30.29 -8.64
CA PRO A 171 10.62 30.01 -7.55
C PRO A 171 10.26 30.84 -6.32
N GLN A 172 9.99 30.17 -5.21
CA GLN A 172 9.77 30.80 -3.92
C GLN A 172 11.03 30.66 -3.07
N PRO A 173 11.29 31.59 -2.14
CA PRO A 173 12.36 31.42 -1.16
C PRO A 173 12.16 30.11 -0.40
N LEU A 174 13.23 29.31 -0.34
CA LEU A 174 13.22 28.05 0.39
C LEU A 174 13.04 28.32 1.89
N LEU A 175 12.31 27.45 2.57
CA LEU A 175 12.17 27.50 4.03
C LEU A 175 13.52 27.23 4.71
N PRO A 176 13.75 27.73 5.94
CA PRO A 176 14.86 27.28 6.78
C PRO A 176 14.81 25.77 7.02
N GLU A 177 15.96 25.11 7.14
CA GLU A 177 16.04 23.65 7.24
C GLU A 177 15.17 23.05 8.36
N GLY A 178 15.16 23.67 9.55
CA GLY A 178 14.34 23.22 10.68
C GLY A 178 12.82 23.37 10.46
N GLU A 179 12.40 24.25 9.55
CA GLU A 179 10.99 24.41 9.15
C GLU A 179 10.61 23.47 8.02
N ARG A 180 11.53 23.16 7.10
CA ARG A 180 11.31 22.22 6.00
C ARG A 180 10.80 20.89 6.53
N GLN A 181 11.54 20.27 7.46
CA GLN A 181 11.19 18.95 7.97
C GLN A 181 9.82 18.94 8.67
N LYS A 182 9.49 19.98 9.43
CA LYS A 182 8.17 20.12 10.08
C LYS A 182 7.04 20.23 9.06
N VAL A 183 7.25 20.98 7.98
CA VAL A 183 6.26 21.12 6.91
C VAL A 183 6.08 19.79 6.17
N LEU A 184 7.17 19.09 5.84
CA LEU A 184 7.10 17.78 5.19
C LEU A 184 6.38 16.76 6.06
N GLU A 185 6.69 16.68 7.36
CA GLU A 185 6.00 15.79 8.30
C GLU A 185 4.50 16.09 8.40
N LYS A 186 4.15 17.38 8.47
CA LYS A 186 2.74 17.80 8.51
C LYS A 186 2.00 17.38 7.24
N ILE A 187 2.60 17.58 6.06
CA ILE A 187 1.99 17.21 4.77
C ILE A 187 1.89 15.68 4.63
N ALA A 188 2.94 14.94 5.03
CA ALA A 188 2.95 13.48 5.02
C ALA A 188 1.88 12.86 5.95
N GLY A 189 1.54 13.56 7.03
CA GLY A 189 0.50 13.18 7.99
C GLY A 189 -0.94 13.46 7.56
N GLN A 190 -1.17 14.21 6.48
CA GLN A 190 -2.52 14.53 6.01
C GLN A 190 -3.28 13.27 5.58
N ARG A 191 -4.61 13.27 5.73
CA ARG A 191 -5.47 12.17 5.24
C ARG A 191 -5.63 12.29 3.73
N GLY A 192 -5.20 11.27 2.99
CA GLY A 192 -5.30 11.21 1.53
C GLY A 192 -3.97 10.93 0.84
N THR A 193 -4.00 10.75 -0.47
CA THR A 193 -2.82 10.66 -1.33
C THR A 193 -2.83 11.81 -2.32
N SER A 194 -2.15 12.88 -1.95
CA SER A 194 -1.86 13.97 -2.88
C SER A 194 -0.42 13.89 -3.38
N LEU A 195 -0.11 14.55 -4.50
CA LEU A 195 1.28 14.68 -4.97
C LEU A 195 2.14 15.36 -3.90
N ALA A 196 1.58 16.29 -3.12
CA ALA A 196 2.30 16.89 -2.01
C ALA A 196 2.64 15.86 -0.91
N THR A 197 1.73 14.96 -0.57
CA THR A 197 2.01 13.85 0.37
C THR A 197 3.13 12.94 -0.15
N VAL A 198 3.11 12.60 -1.44
CA VAL A 198 4.13 11.75 -2.08
C VAL A 198 5.49 12.42 -1.99
N LEU A 199 5.60 13.66 -2.44
CA LEU A 199 6.87 14.39 -2.41
C LEU A 199 7.36 14.63 -0.98
N ALA A 200 6.46 14.89 -0.04
CA ALA A 200 6.84 15.05 1.35
C ALA A 200 7.46 13.79 1.95
N ILE A 201 6.90 12.62 1.66
CA ILE A 201 7.46 11.33 2.13
C ILE A 201 8.82 11.05 1.48
N ALA A 202 8.97 11.36 0.18
CA ALA A 202 10.21 11.12 -0.56
C ALA A 202 11.40 11.94 -0.05
N HIS A 203 11.15 13.14 0.50
CA HIS A 203 12.18 14.06 0.96
C HIS A 203 12.38 14.10 2.49
N MET A 204 11.65 13.29 3.25
CA MET A 204 11.85 13.25 4.70
C MET A 204 13.17 12.58 5.09
N GLN A 205 13.87 13.15 6.07
CA GLN A 205 15.12 12.57 6.57
C GLN A 205 14.88 11.24 7.30
N ASN A 206 13.81 11.18 8.10
CA ASN A 206 13.41 10.02 8.89
C ASN A 206 12.01 9.54 8.49
N PRO A 207 11.84 8.94 7.30
CA PRO A 207 10.54 8.43 6.90
C PRO A 207 10.12 7.27 7.80
N LEU A 208 8.86 7.25 8.18
CA LEU A 208 8.36 6.27 9.13
C LEU A 208 8.25 4.89 8.46
N GLN A 209 8.82 3.86 9.07
CA GLN A 209 8.75 2.47 8.58
C GLN A 209 7.30 2.02 8.29
N LYS A 210 6.34 2.53 9.05
CA LYS A 210 4.90 2.27 8.85
C LYS A 210 4.40 2.60 7.45
N TRP A 211 5.11 3.43 6.68
CA TRP A 211 4.70 3.77 5.32
C TRP A 211 4.96 2.67 4.31
N ALA A 212 5.91 1.75 4.53
CA ALA A 212 6.08 0.60 3.63
C ALA A 212 4.88 -0.35 3.66
N GLU A 213 4.07 -0.27 4.72
CA GLU A 213 2.87 -1.08 4.90
C GLU A 213 1.61 -0.29 4.59
N HIS A 214 1.74 0.96 4.15
CA HIS A 214 0.59 1.81 3.89
C HIS A 214 -0.28 1.21 2.76
N PRO A 215 -1.62 1.21 2.88
CA PRO A 215 -2.49 0.61 1.85
C PRO A 215 -2.39 1.32 0.50
N HIS A 216 -2.21 2.64 0.52
CA HIS A 216 -2.01 3.43 -0.69
C HIS A 216 -0.60 3.29 -1.24
N TRP A 217 -0.48 2.82 -2.48
CA TRP A 217 0.80 2.57 -3.14
C TRP A 217 1.59 3.85 -3.35
N GLU A 218 0.95 5.01 -3.52
CA GLU A 218 1.61 6.28 -3.78
C GLU A 218 2.54 6.67 -2.62
N ARG A 219 2.17 6.30 -1.38
CA ARG A 219 3.01 6.51 -0.20
C ARG A 219 4.19 5.56 -0.14
N ARG A 220 4.00 4.31 -0.57
CA ARG A 220 5.07 3.30 -0.67
C ARG A 220 6.04 3.66 -1.79
N PHE A 221 5.52 4.19 -2.88
CA PHE A 221 6.28 4.72 -4.01
C PHE A 221 7.14 5.90 -3.57
N ALA A 222 6.56 6.88 -2.89
CA ALA A 222 7.30 7.99 -2.29
C ALA A 222 8.42 7.51 -1.38
N LEU A 223 8.10 6.52 -0.54
CA LEU A 223 9.08 5.89 0.33
C LEU A 223 10.20 5.26 -0.49
N ALA A 224 9.90 4.53 -1.58
CA ALA A 224 10.86 3.90 -2.47
C ALA A 224 11.81 4.89 -3.18
N LEU A 225 11.35 6.10 -3.46
CA LEU A 225 12.19 7.18 -4.01
C LEU A 225 13.17 7.75 -2.97
N ASN A 226 12.88 7.61 -1.68
CA ASN A 226 13.69 8.23 -0.64
C ASN A 226 15.08 7.55 -0.55
N PRO A 227 16.19 8.28 -0.71
CA PRO A 227 17.53 7.68 -0.70
C PRO A 227 17.97 7.19 0.68
N THR A 228 17.35 7.65 1.77
CA THR A 228 17.79 7.33 3.15
C THR A 228 17.36 5.93 3.61
N ILE A 229 16.40 5.29 2.94
CA ILE A 229 15.76 4.05 3.39
C ILE A 229 16.38 2.76 2.84
N LYS A 230 17.71 2.66 2.83
CA LYS A 230 18.43 1.52 2.24
C LYS A 230 17.90 0.15 2.69
N LEU A 231 17.57 0.00 3.97
CA LEU A 231 17.08 -1.25 4.55
C LEU A 231 15.72 -1.68 3.98
N MET A 232 14.86 -0.72 3.62
CA MET A 232 13.49 -0.99 3.15
C MET A 232 13.40 -1.22 1.64
N LYS A 233 14.42 -0.82 0.86
CA LYS A 233 14.41 -0.98 -0.61
C LYS A 233 14.22 -2.44 -1.04
N LYS A 234 14.92 -3.40 -0.41
CA LYS A 234 14.76 -4.84 -0.70
C LYS A 234 13.31 -5.31 -0.54
N ARG A 235 12.61 -4.79 0.48
CA ARG A 235 11.19 -5.10 0.72
C ARG A 235 10.30 -4.48 -0.37
N LEU A 236 10.55 -3.22 -0.73
CA LEU A 236 9.77 -2.50 -1.76
C LEU A 236 10.00 -3.04 -3.17
N GLN A 237 11.14 -3.69 -3.44
CA GLN A 237 11.38 -4.43 -4.69
C GLN A 237 10.44 -5.64 -4.87
N GLN A 238 9.78 -6.08 -3.80
CA GLN A 238 8.79 -7.15 -3.82
C GLN A 238 7.34 -6.63 -3.82
N ASP A 239 7.11 -5.32 -3.79
CA ASP A 239 5.78 -4.71 -3.73
C ASP A 239 4.88 -5.17 -4.89
N GLY A 240 3.58 -5.31 -4.64
CA GLY A 240 2.60 -5.69 -5.65
C GLY A 240 2.37 -4.62 -6.71
N HIS A 241 2.74 -3.37 -6.43
CA HIS A 241 2.56 -2.26 -7.33
C HIS A 241 3.79 -2.01 -8.19
N VAL A 242 3.62 -1.99 -9.51
CA VAL A 242 4.74 -1.97 -10.46
C VAL A 242 5.62 -0.71 -10.36
N TRP A 243 5.03 0.46 -10.16
CA TRP A 243 5.78 1.71 -9.98
C TRP A 243 6.60 1.73 -8.67
N VAL A 244 6.12 1.09 -7.61
CA VAL A 244 6.84 1.00 -6.33
C VAL A 244 8.11 0.17 -6.52
N ARG A 245 7.99 -0.96 -7.22
CA ARG A 245 9.14 -1.81 -7.58
C ARG A 245 10.14 -1.07 -8.45
N ALA A 246 9.67 -0.37 -9.49
CA ALA A 246 10.53 0.39 -10.39
C ALA A 246 11.34 1.45 -9.63
N ALA A 247 10.70 2.26 -8.79
CA ALA A 247 11.40 3.23 -7.94
C ALA A 247 12.38 2.56 -6.97
N ALA A 248 12.00 1.43 -6.36
CA ALA A 248 12.88 0.71 -5.43
C ALA A 248 14.11 0.10 -6.11
N ARG A 249 14.07 -0.13 -7.43
CA ARG A 249 15.21 -0.60 -8.25
C ARG A 249 16.03 0.56 -8.84
N GLY A 250 15.37 1.62 -9.32
CA GLY A 250 16.01 2.74 -10.03
C GLY A 250 16.65 3.81 -9.13
N SER A 251 16.31 3.87 -7.84
CA SER A 251 16.74 4.91 -6.91
C SER A 251 18.22 4.85 -6.48
N GLU A 252 19.10 4.17 -7.22
CA GLU A 252 20.55 4.25 -7.02
C GLU A 252 21.20 5.46 -7.72
N GLY A 253 20.43 6.33 -8.40
CA GLY A 253 21.01 7.54 -9.02
C GLY A 253 20.04 8.63 -9.53
N ILE A 254 18.83 8.77 -8.96
CA ILE A 254 17.74 9.58 -9.59
C ILE A 254 17.26 10.78 -8.73
N LEU A 255 17.90 11.11 -7.61
CA LEU A 255 17.62 12.36 -6.87
C LEU A 255 18.89 13.12 -6.53
#